data_AF-A0A941N1U2-F1
#
_entry.id   AF-A0A941N1U2-F1
#
_cell.length_a   1.000
_cell.length_b   1.000
_cell.length_c   1.000
_cell.angle_alpha   90.00
_cell.angle_beta   90.00
_cell.angle_gamma   90.00
#
_symmetry.space_group_name_H-M   'P 1'
#
loop_
_entity.id
_entity.type
_entity.pdbx_description
1 polymer ?
#
loop_
_entity_poly.entity_id
_entity_poly.type
_entity_poly.pdbx_seq_one_letter_code
_entity_poly.pdbx_strand_id
1 'polypeptide(L)'
;MSRPVFVHLLPSLFEPEDLQGGVAVVIDVLRATSTIVYALHAGAQRVIPCGEIDEARKTAAGLPAGTALLGGERGGLRISGFDLGNSPAE
;
A
#
# COMPACT_ATOMS: atom_id res chain seq x y z
N MET A 1 0.79 -32.04 0.66
CA MET A 1 0.94 -31.56 2.06
C MET A 1 0.00 -30.39 2.26
N SER A 2 -0.82 -30.39 3.30
CA SER A 2 -1.64 -29.23 3.67
C SER A 2 -0.76 -28.17 4.32
N ARG A 3 -0.76 -26.94 3.81
CA ARG A 3 -0.18 -25.79 4.51
C ARG A 3 -1.26 -25.22 5.44
N PRO A 4 -0.97 -24.99 6.73
CA PRO A 4 -1.91 -24.30 7.61
C PRO A 4 -2.12 -22.86 7.12
N VAL A 5 -3.32 -22.33 7.34
CA VAL A 5 -3.66 -20.92 7.08
C VAL A 5 -3.95 -20.27 8.42
N PHE A 6 -3.23 -19.18 8.70
CA PHE A 6 -3.44 -18.34 9.88
C PHE A 6 -4.05 -17.01 9.44
N VAL A 7 -4.97 -16.48 10.25
CA VAL A 7 -5.63 -15.20 10.00
C VAL A 7 -5.35 -14.29 11.18
N HIS A 8 -4.69 -13.17 10.91
CA HIS A 8 -4.42 -12.12 11.89
C HIS A 8 -5.17 -10.86 11.47
N LEU A 9 -6.00 -10.32 12.36
CA LEU A 9 -6.92 -9.23 12.01
C LEU A 9 -6.23 -7.86 11.94
N LEU A 10 -5.18 -7.65 12.74
CA LEU A 10 -4.42 -6.40 12.80
C LEU A 10 -2.93 -6.71 12.98
N PRO A 11 -2.03 -5.82 12.53
CA PRO A 11 -0.60 -5.94 12.77
C PRO A 11 -0.20 -6.07 14.23
N SER A 12 -0.99 -5.51 15.15
CA SER A 12 -0.73 -5.56 16.60
C SER A 12 -1.26 -6.83 17.29
N LEU A 13 -1.82 -7.78 16.53
CA LEU A 13 -2.42 -9.02 17.06
C LEU A 13 -1.59 -10.27 16.73
N PHE A 14 -0.35 -10.08 16.28
CA PHE A 14 0.59 -11.16 16.04
C PHE A 14 2.01 -10.64 16.25
N GLU A 15 2.93 -11.55 16.58
CA GLU A 15 4.35 -11.22 16.67
C GLU A 15 4.99 -11.45 15.29
N PRO A 16 5.93 -10.60 14.83
CA PRO A 16 6.57 -10.76 13.51
C PRO A 16 7.12 -12.18 13.24
N GLU A 17 7.55 -12.87 14.30
CA GLU A 17 8.01 -14.26 14.28
C GLU A 17 6.94 -15.25 13.80
N ASP A 18 5.65 -14.96 14.02
CA ASP A 18 4.52 -15.77 13.57
C ASP A 18 4.45 -15.86 12.03
N LEU A 19 5.02 -14.89 11.32
CA LEU A 19 5.06 -14.86 9.85
C LEU A 19 6.30 -15.53 9.25
N GLN A 20 7.29 -15.89 10.08
CA GLN A 20 8.60 -16.33 9.61
C GLN A 20 8.50 -17.62 8.78
N GLY A 21 9.10 -17.61 7.59
CA GLY A 21 9.05 -18.75 6.65
C GLY A 21 7.69 -18.98 5.98
N GLY A 22 6.70 -18.13 6.26
CA GLY A 22 5.37 -18.16 5.67
C GLY A 22 5.24 -17.39 4.35
N VAL A 23 4.03 -17.39 3.81
CA VAL A 23 3.62 -16.48 2.73
C VAL A 23 2.58 -15.55 3.32
N ALA A 24 2.88 -14.25 3.37
CA ALA A 24 1.96 -13.24 3.89
C ALA A 24 1.03 -12.73 2.78
N VAL A 25 -0.27 -12.67 3.07
CA VAL A 25 -1.27 -12.04 2.22
C VAL A 25 -1.87 -10.86 2.98
N VAL A 26 -1.52 -9.65 2.58
CA VAL A 26 -2.03 -8.42 3.20
C VAL A 26 -3.40 -8.10 2.64
N ILE A 27 -4.37 -7.83 3.52
CA ILE A 27 -5.74 -7.51 3.16
C ILE A 27 -6.14 -6.19 3.83
N ASP A 28 -6.36 -5.18 3.01
CA ASP A 28 -7.04 -3.94 3.38
C ASP A 28 -7.97 -3.57 2.21
N VAL A 29 -9.17 -4.15 2.26
CA VAL A 29 -10.14 -4.06 1.16
C VAL A 29 -10.63 -2.63 0.97
N LEU A 30 -10.75 -1.85 2.06
CA LEU A 30 -11.30 -0.49 2.07
C LEU A 30 -10.27 0.48 2.69
N ARG A 31 -9.26 0.90 1.93
CA ARG A 31 -9.14 0.79 0.45
C ARG A 31 -7.75 0.42 -0.06
N ALA A 32 -6.71 0.33 0.79
CA ALA A 32 -5.34 0.33 0.31
C ALA A 32 -5.01 -0.80 -0.66
N THR A 33 -5.31 -2.06 -0.31
CA THR A 33 -4.98 -3.20 -1.18
C THR A 33 -5.84 -3.23 -2.45
N SER A 34 -7.09 -2.75 -2.39
CA SER A 34 -7.93 -2.57 -3.58
C SER A 34 -7.33 -1.52 -4.53
N THR A 35 -6.90 -0.37 -4.01
CA THR A 35 -6.25 0.68 -4.80
C THR A 35 -4.94 0.18 -5.41
N ILE A 36 -4.13 -0.57 -4.67
CA ILE A 36 -2.88 -1.16 -5.17
C ILE A 36 -3.16 -2.09 -6.36
N VAL A 37 -4.12 -3.00 -6.23
CA VAL A 37 -4.47 -3.94 -7.31
C VAL A 37 -4.96 -3.20 -8.55
N TYR A 38 -5.82 -2.18 -8.39
CA TYR A 38 -6.32 -1.38 -9.50
C TYR A 38 -5.21 -0.55 -10.17
N ALA A 39 -4.32 0.08 -9.40
CA ALA A 39 -3.20 0.85 -9.95
C ALA A 39 -2.27 -0.03 -10.79
N LEU A 40 -1.92 -1.22 -10.30
CA LEU A 40 -1.10 -2.18 -11.05
C LEU A 40 -1.83 -2.68 -12.31
N HIS A 41 -3.13 -2.97 -12.22
CA HIS A 41 -3.95 -3.37 -13.36
C HIS A 41 -4.02 -2.27 -14.43
N ALA A 42 -4.09 -1.00 -14.01
CA ALA A 42 -4.11 0.17 -14.89
C ALA A 42 -2.74 0.48 -15.54
N GLY A 43 -1.69 -0.29 -15.21
CA GLY A 43 -0.38 -0.18 -15.84
C GLY A 43 0.70 0.50 -14.99
N ALA A 44 0.45 0.78 -13.71
CA ALA A 44 1.52 1.20 -12.81
C ALA A 44 2.61 0.12 -12.74
N GLN A 45 3.88 0.50 -12.96
CA GLN A 45 4.99 -0.46 -12.95
C GLN A 45 5.24 -1.06 -11.56
N ARG A 46 4.99 -0.27 -10.50
CA ARG A 46 5.11 -0.66 -9.10
C ARG A 46 4.33 0.30 -8.22
N VAL A 47 3.99 -0.15 -7.02
CA VAL A 47 3.49 0.70 -5.93
C VAL A 47 4.50 0.65 -4.79
N ILE A 48 4.88 1.82 -4.27
CA ILE A 48 5.84 1.93 -3.16
C ILE A 48 5.08 2.39 -1.91
N PRO A 49 4.75 1.48 -0.98
CA PRO A 49 4.13 1.87 0.28
C PRO A 49 5.13 2.67 1.12
N CYS A 50 4.67 3.77 1.72
CA CYS A 50 5.46 4.63 2.61
C CYS A 50 4.71 4.78 3.93
N GLY A 51 5.42 4.81 5.05
CA GLY A 51 4.81 4.96 6.37
C GLY A 51 4.28 6.38 6.60
N GLU A 52 5.05 7.37 6.15
CA GLU A 52 4.74 8.79 6.39
C GLU A 52 4.67 9.65 5.11
N ILE A 53 3.97 10.78 5.22
CA ILE A 53 3.78 11.71 4.10
C ILE A 53 5.11 12.25 3.58
N ASP A 54 6.01 12.63 4.48
CA ASP A 54 7.33 13.17 4.11
C ASP A 54 8.21 12.12 3.44
N GLU A 55 8.08 10.85 3.85
CA GLU A 55 8.76 9.73 3.20
C GLU A 55 8.24 9.54 1.78
N ALA A 56 6.92 9.57 1.56
CA ALA A 56 6.35 9.47 0.21
C ALA A 56 6.86 10.59 -0.71
N ARG A 57 6.90 11.84 -0.22
CA ARG A 57 7.43 12.98 -0.98
C ARG A 57 8.91 12.81 -1.32
N LYS A 58 9.73 12.39 -0.35
CA LYS A 58 11.17 12.16 -0.56
C LYS A 58 11.41 11.03 -1.55
N THR A 59 10.67 9.92 -1.41
CA THR A 59 10.73 8.79 -2.34
C THR A 59 10.39 9.23 -3.76
N ALA A 60 9.30 9.96 -3.96
CA ALA A 60 8.90 10.47 -5.27
C ALA A 60 9.94 11.44 -5.86
N ALA A 61 10.49 12.35 -5.05
CA ALA A 61 11.53 13.29 -5.49
C ALA A 61 12.84 12.60 -5.90
N GLY A 62 13.11 11.39 -5.38
CA GLY A 62 14.26 10.57 -5.77
C GLY A 62 14.07 9.81 -7.09
N LEU A 63 12.88 9.85 -7.69
CA LEU A 63 12.59 9.19 -8.96
C LEU A 63 12.73 10.17 -10.13
N PRO A 64 12.95 9.67 -11.37
CA PRO A 64 13.01 10.53 -12.55
C PRO A 64 11.75 11.40 -12.67
N ALA A 65 11.94 12.66 -13.03
CA ALA A 65 10.83 13.62 -13.11
C ALA A 65 9.71 13.11 -14.02
N GLY A 66 8.45 13.22 -13.55
CA GLY A 66 7.26 12.79 -14.30
C GLY A 66 7.02 11.27 -14.32
N THR A 67 7.78 10.48 -13.54
CA THR A 67 7.61 9.01 -13.50
C THR A 67 6.90 8.49 -12.24
N ALA A 68 6.55 9.38 -11.32
CA ALA A 68 5.90 9.03 -10.07
C ALA A 68 4.62 9.86 -9.88
N LEU A 69 3.60 9.22 -9.32
CA LEU A 69 2.41 9.86 -8.78
C LEU A 69 2.38 9.64 -7.27
N LEU A 70 2.06 10.69 -6.53
CA LEU A 70 1.77 10.62 -5.11
C LEU A 70 0.29 10.27 -4.92
N GLY A 71 0.04 9.09 -4.36
CA GLY A 71 -1.30 8.60 -4.01
C GLY A 71 -1.41 8.28 -2.52
N GLY A 72 -2.59 8.45 -1.93
CA GLY A 72 -2.83 8.09 -0.54
C GLY A 72 -3.83 8.98 0.19
N GLU A 73 -4.05 8.66 1.46
CA GLU A 73 -5.04 9.35 2.29
C GLU A 73 -4.59 9.56 3.75
N ARG A 74 -5.26 10.50 4.42
CA ARG A 74 -5.36 10.59 5.88
C ARG A 74 -6.82 10.86 6.24
N GLY A 75 -7.38 10.05 7.13
CA GLY A 75 -8.78 10.18 7.54
C GLY A 75 -9.78 9.97 6.41
N GLY A 76 -9.40 9.20 5.38
CA GLY A 76 -10.19 8.93 4.18
C GLY A 76 -10.10 10.00 3.09
N LEU A 77 -9.38 11.11 3.34
CA LEU A 77 -9.24 12.24 2.42
C LEU A 77 -7.88 12.22 1.72
N ARG A 78 -7.85 12.64 0.44
CA ARG A 78 -6.60 12.84 -0.30
C ARG A 78 -5.70 13.83 0.46
N ILE A 79 -4.43 13.48 0.57
CA ILE A 79 -3.41 14.33 1.20
C ILE A 79 -3.20 15.59 0.36
N SER A 80 -3.08 16.76 1.00
CA SER A 80 -2.84 18.02 0.29
C SER A 80 -1.55 17.96 -0.54
N GLY A 81 -1.65 18.32 -1.83
CA GLY A 81 -0.53 18.26 -2.77
C GLY A 81 -0.09 16.85 -3.17
N PHE A 82 -0.94 15.83 -2.98
CA PHE A 82 -0.83 14.54 -3.67
C PHE A 82 -1.68 14.58 -4.95
N ASP A 83 -1.28 13.79 -5.94
CA ASP A 83 -1.95 13.70 -7.24
C ASP A 83 -3.30 13.00 -7.11
N LEU A 84 -3.32 11.85 -6.43
CA LEU A 84 -4.48 10.97 -6.29
C LEU A 84 -4.80 10.68 -4.82
N GLY A 85 -6.06 10.31 -4.55
CA GLY A 85 -6.50 9.80 -3.27
C GLY A 85 -6.17 8.31 -3.06
N ASN A 86 -7.00 7.64 -2.27
CA ASN A 86 -6.95 6.19 -2.07
C ASN A 86 -8.25 5.52 -2.56
N SER A 87 -8.87 6.08 -3.62
CA SER A 87 -9.99 5.45 -4.30
C SER A 87 -9.49 4.58 -5.45
N PRO A 88 -9.93 3.31 -5.57
CA PRO A 88 -9.55 2.45 -6.71
C PRO A 88 -10.04 2.93 -8.09
N ALA A 89 -10.97 3.89 -8.13
CA ALA A 89 -11.53 4.44 -9.36
C ALA A 89 -10.77 5.67 -9.89
N GLU A 90 -9.83 6.20 -9.12
CA GLU A 90 -8.90 7.27 -9.53
C GLU A 90 -7.73 6.66 -10.31
#